data_AF-E1WYK9-F1
#
_entry.id   AF-E1WYK9-F1
#
_cell.length_a   1.000
_cell.length_b   1.000
_cell.length_c   1.000
_cell.angle_alpha   90.00
_cell.angle_beta   90.00
_cell.angle_gamma   90.00
#
_symmetry.space_group_name_H-M   'P 1'
#
loop_
_entity.id
_entity.type
_entity.pdbx_description
1 polymer ?
#
loop_
_entity_poly.entity_id
_entity_poly.type
_entity_poly.pdbx_seq_one_letter_code
_entity_poly.pdbx_strand_id
1 'polypeptide(L)'
;MNIKKALILASIFMTSTSIYAFELTPEKFISCYKKAVNERIQEIKEENPEAELCDQMSSTEVRLLDSLYLDEFILDGEYVRFRTSDILNASVQTHYDLIKREKQKYNISCYESRFHLLRRTDLDLIEEALEKMFNTKLGFRGWSKDVKELDYSYCM
;
A
#
# COMPACT_ATOMS: atom_id res chain seq x y z
N MET A 1 50.55 7.09 -42.07
CA MET A 1 50.53 6.70 -40.63
C MET A 1 50.91 7.92 -39.81
N ASN A 2 49.96 8.48 -39.04
CA ASN A 2 50.32 9.29 -37.89
C ASN A 2 49.35 9.00 -36.75
N ILE A 3 49.98 8.69 -35.62
CA ILE A 3 49.51 8.00 -34.44
C ILE A 3 49.06 9.08 -33.45
N LYS A 4 47.76 9.11 -33.14
CA LYS A 4 47.18 8.71 -31.84
C LYS A 4 46.99 9.86 -30.84
N LYS A 5 45.81 9.79 -30.20
CA LYS A 5 45.43 10.27 -28.85
C LYS A 5 44.99 11.73 -28.74
N ALA A 6 43.80 12.02 -29.25
CA ALA A 6 42.91 12.96 -28.57
C ALA A 6 42.31 12.24 -27.35
N LEU A 7 42.83 12.56 -26.17
CA LEU A 7 42.28 12.17 -24.88
C LEU A 7 41.07 13.06 -24.61
N ILE A 8 39.88 12.58 -24.94
CA ILE A 8 38.64 13.17 -24.44
C ILE A 8 38.37 12.50 -23.09
N LEU A 9 38.76 13.19 -22.02
CA LEU A 9 38.36 12.88 -20.65
C LEU A 9 36.84 12.99 -20.56
N ALA A 10 36.16 11.85 -20.64
CA ALA A 10 34.76 11.74 -20.24
C ALA A 10 34.70 12.02 -18.74
N SER A 11 34.30 13.24 -18.41
CA SER A 11 34.02 13.66 -17.04
C SER A 11 32.77 12.91 -16.61
N ILE A 12 32.95 11.79 -15.92
CA ILE A 12 31.86 11.14 -15.18
C ILE A 12 31.47 12.12 -14.09
N PHE A 13 30.48 12.97 -14.37
CA PHE A 13 29.67 13.57 -13.32
C PHE A 13 28.98 12.41 -12.60
N MET A 14 29.62 11.90 -11.55
CA MET A 14 28.90 11.22 -10.48
C MET A 14 28.03 12.31 -9.85
N THR A 15 26.86 12.54 -10.45
CA THR A 15 25.74 13.10 -9.72
C THR A 15 25.41 12.05 -8.68
N SER A 16 25.99 12.22 -7.50
CA SER A 16 25.43 11.68 -6.28
C SER A 16 24.04 12.28 -6.17
N THR A 17 23.06 11.65 -6.81
CA THR A 17 21.68 11.80 -6.37
C THR A 17 21.72 11.32 -4.94
N SER A 18 21.67 12.27 -4.01
CA SER A 18 21.33 11.99 -2.63
C SER A 18 20.07 11.14 -2.71
N ILE A 19 20.20 9.83 -2.49
CA ILE A 19 19.08 8.96 -2.23
C ILE A 19 18.49 9.57 -0.96
N TYR A 20 17.50 10.45 -1.11
CA TYR A 20 16.61 10.75 -0.02
C TYR A 20 16.14 9.38 0.43
N ALA A 21 16.53 9.00 1.65
CA ALA A 21 16.00 7.81 2.29
C ALA A 21 14.50 8.06 2.38
N PHE A 22 13.78 7.58 1.37
CA PHE A 22 12.37 7.75 1.28
C PHE A 22 11.78 6.90 2.41
N GLU A 23 11.15 7.56 3.37
CA GLU A 23 10.51 6.88 4.49
C GLU A 23 9.01 6.76 4.22
N LEU A 24 8.47 5.56 4.44
CA LEU A 24 7.04 5.30 4.38
C LEU A 24 6.39 5.71 5.70
N THR A 25 6.15 7.02 5.86
CA THR A 25 5.43 7.55 7.04
C THR A 25 3.98 7.02 7.06
N PRO A 26 3.28 7.08 8.21
CA PRO A 26 1.87 6.70 8.28
C PRO A 26 0.98 7.44 7.28
N GLU A 27 1.15 8.75 7.10
CA GLU A 27 0.42 9.53 6.10
C GLU A 27 0.72 9.07 4.68
N LYS A 28 1.99 8.74 4.41
CA LYS A 28 2.41 8.21 3.11
C LYS A 28 1.80 6.84 2.86
N PHE A 29 1.80 5.96 3.86
CA PHE A 29 1.15 4.65 3.83
C PHE A 29 -0.34 4.79 3.47
N ILE A 30 -1.08 5.64 4.19
CA ILE A 30 -2.51 5.90 3.92
C ILE A 30 -2.71 6.37 2.47
N SER A 31 -1.93 7.36 2.04
CA SER A 31 -2.04 7.92 0.69
C SER A 31 -1.77 6.88 -0.38
N CYS A 32 -0.74 6.04 -0.22
CA CYS A 32 -0.42 4.97 -1.15
C CYS A 32 -1.50 3.91 -1.20
N TYR A 33 -1.95 3.46 -0.03
CA TYR A 33 -2.96 2.43 0.08
C TYR A 33 -4.28 2.89 -0.56
N LYS A 34 -4.71 4.12 -0.28
CA LYS A 34 -5.88 4.73 -0.93
C LYS A 34 -5.72 4.78 -2.45
N LYS A 35 -4.55 5.18 -2.95
CA LYS A 35 -4.27 5.21 -4.40
C LYS A 35 -4.36 3.80 -5.00
N ALA A 36 -3.73 2.80 -4.35
CA ALA A 36 -3.73 1.42 -4.81
C ALA A 36 -5.15 0.82 -4.85
N VAL A 37 -5.96 1.06 -3.82
CA VAL A 37 -7.37 0.62 -3.79
C VAL A 37 -8.16 1.28 -4.92
N ASN A 38 -8.06 2.60 -5.10
CA ASN A 38 -8.82 3.32 -6.13
C ASN A 38 -8.43 2.91 -7.54
N GLU A 39 -7.13 2.76 -7.82
CA GLU A 39 -6.68 2.22 -9.10
C GLU A 39 -7.21 0.80 -9.31
N ARG A 40 -7.19 -0.04 -8.26
CA ARG A 40 -7.70 -1.40 -8.40
C ARG A 40 -9.20 -1.45 -8.64
N ILE A 41 -9.98 -0.60 -7.99
CA ILE A 41 -11.41 -0.41 -8.25
C ILE A 41 -11.65 -0.09 -9.73
N GLN A 42 -10.87 0.84 -10.29
CA GLN A 42 -10.98 1.22 -11.70
C GLN A 42 -10.64 0.05 -12.62
N GLU A 43 -9.53 -0.64 -12.38
CA GLU A 43 -9.15 -1.84 -13.17
C GLU A 43 -10.25 -2.91 -13.14
N ILE A 44 -10.88 -3.16 -11.99
CA ILE A 44 -11.98 -4.13 -11.89
C ILE A 44 -13.18 -3.70 -12.73
N LYS A 45 -13.52 -2.40 -12.75
CA LYS A 45 -14.60 -1.87 -13.58
C LYS A 45 -14.25 -1.87 -15.07
N GLU A 46 -12.99 -1.71 -15.43
CA GLU A 46 -12.53 -1.85 -16.82
C GLU A 46 -12.57 -3.32 -17.29
N GLU A 47 -12.17 -4.26 -16.42
CA GLU A 47 -12.25 -5.71 -16.65
C GLU A 47 -13.71 -6.20 -16.71
N ASN A 48 -14.57 -5.65 -15.85
CA ASN A 48 -15.97 -6.01 -15.70
C ASN A 48 -16.84 -4.77 -15.40
N PRO A 49 -17.36 -4.09 -16.44
CA PRO A 49 -18.17 -2.87 -16.27
C PRO A 49 -19.46 -3.05 -15.47
N GLU A 50 -19.97 -4.29 -15.36
CA GLU A 50 -21.19 -4.61 -14.60
C GLU A 50 -20.89 -4.93 -13.13
N ALA A 51 -19.64 -4.86 -12.69
CA ALA A 51 -19.28 -5.12 -11.30
C ALA A 51 -19.92 -4.09 -10.35
N GLU A 52 -20.76 -4.59 -9.43
CA GLU A 52 -21.40 -3.81 -8.37
C GLU A 52 -20.40 -3.48 -7.25
N LEU A 53 -19.47 -2.56 -7.52
CA LEU A 53 -18.56 -2.00 -6.53
C LEU A 53 -18.53 -0.47 -6.55
N CYS A 54 -18.07 0.12 -5.46
CA CYS A 54 -17.92 1.55 -5.28
C CYS A 54 -17.04 2.18 -6.37
N ASP A 55 -17.22 3.47 -6.66
CA ASP A 55 -16.40 4.18 -7.66
C ASP A 55 -14.99 4.49 -7.16
N GLN A 56 -14.85 4.62 -5.84
CA GLN A 56 -13.62 4.90 -5.12
C GLN A 56 -13.83 4.64 -3.63
N MET A 57 -12.73 4.54 -2.89
CA MET A 57 -12.72 4.46 -1.45
C MET A 57 -13.55 5.59 -0.82
N SER A 58 -14.48 5.21 0.07
CA SER A 58 -15.39 6.15 0.73
C SER A 58 -14.65 7.07 1.72
N SER A 59 -15.21 8.24 2.00
CA SER A 59 -14.67 9.14 3.04
C SER A 59 -14.67 8.51 4.43
N THR A 60 -15.63 7.63 4.72
CA THR A 60 -15.67 6.85 5.97
C THR A 60 -14.48 5.92 6.08
N GLU A 61 -14.12 5.23 4.99
CA GLU A 61 -12.96 4.35 4.97
C GLU A 61 -11.64 5.12 5.08
N VAL A 62 -11.53 6.28 4.43
CA VAL A 62 -10.35 7.15 4.59
C VAL A 62 -10.19 7.59 6.05
N ARG A 63 -11.26 8.01 6.72
CA ARG A 63 -11.22 8.39 8.15
C ARG A 63 -10.86 7.23 9.06
N LEU A 64 -11.28 6.01 8.71
CA LEU A 64 -10.87 4.80 9.43
C LEU A 64 -9.36 4.59 9.31
N LEU A 65 -8.78 4.76 8.11
CA LEU A 65 -7.33 4.68 7.92
C LEU A 65 -6.61 5.77 8.73
N ASP A 66 -7.10 7.00 8.72
CA ASP A 66 -6.55 8.08 9.54
C ASP A 66 -6.55 7.70 11.02
N SER A 67 -7.66 7.16 11.53
CA SER A 67 -7.77 6.70 12.92
C SER A 67 -6.86 5.51 13.25
N LEU A 68 -6.66 4.59 12.30
CA LEU A 68 -5.77 3.45 12.50
C LEU A 68 -4.30 3.84 12.53
N TYR A 69 -3.89 4.83 11.74
CA TYR A 69 -2.48 5.07 11.46
C TYR A 69 -1.94 6.40 11.98
N LEU A 70 -2.79 7.39 12.26
CA LEU A 70 -2.38 8.72 12.73
C LEU A 70 -2.72 8.97 14.21
N ASP A 71 -3.81 8.38 14.70
CA ASP A 71 -4.31 8.57 16.06
C ASP A 71 -3.65 7.62 17.08
N GLU A 72 -3.85 7.93 18.36
CA GLU A 72 -3.53 7.06 19.48
C GLU A 72 -4.73 6.16 19.80
N PHE A 73 -4.52 4.85 19.90
CA PHE A 73 -5.57 3.88 20.21
C PHE A 73 -5.05 2.80 21.16
N ILE A 74 -5.97 2.06 21.80
CA ILE A 74 -5.62 0.95 22.68
C ILE A 74 -5.67 -0.36 21.89
N LEU A 75 -4.55 -1.07 21.82
CA LEU A 75 -4.45 -2.41 21.27
C LEU A 75 -3.94 -3.35 22.37
N ASP A 76 -4.72 -4.38 22.69
CA ASP A 76 -4.41 -5.37 23.73
C ASP A 76 -4.03 -4.78 25.11
N GLY A 77 -4.61 -3.62 25.44
CA GLY A 77 -4.41 -2.93 26.71
C GLY A 77 -3.26 -1.91 26.71
N GLU A 78 -2.54 -1.76 25.60
CA GLU A 78 -1.46 -0.79 25.45
C GLU A 78 -1.87 0.37 24.55
N TYR A 79 -1.41 1.58 24.89
CA TYR A 79 -1.52 2.75 24.01
C TYR A 79 -0.55 2.60 22.85
N VAL A 80 -1.09 2.49 21.65
CA VAL A 80 -0.35 2.36 20.40
C VAL A 80 -0.59 3.60 19.54
N ARG A 81 0.48 4.07 18.91
CA ARG A 81 0.46 5.04 17.83
C ARG A 81 1.48 4.61 16.80
N PHE A 82 1.08 4.43 15.54
CA PHE A 82 2.02 4.06 14.50
C PHE A 82 3.00 5.19 14.22
N ARG A 83 4.27 4.94 14.50
CA ARG A 83 5.40 5.70 13.96
C ARG A 83 5.83 5.07 12.64
N THR A 84 6.65 5.78 11.87
CA THR A 84 7.27 5.24 10.65
C THR A 84 7.94 3.89 10.89
N SER A 85 8.67 3.73 12.01
CA SER A 85 9.31 2.45 12.38
C SER A 85 8.31 1.32 12.57
N ASP A 86 7.11 1.63 13.07
CA ASP A 86 6.10 0.63 13.39
C ASP A 86 5.41 0.16 12.10
N ILE A 87 5.23 1.06 11.12
CA ILE A 87 4.82 0.69 9.76
C ILE A 87 5.88 -0.23 9.14
N LEU A 88 7.13 0.20 9.13
CA LEU A 88 8.21 -0.50 8.43
C LEU A 88 8.54 -1.87 9.03
N ASN A 89 8.42 -2.03 10.35
CA ASN A 89 8.72 -3.30 11.03
C ASN A 89 7.49 -4.18 11.23
N ALA A 90 6.28 -3.70 10.94
CA ALA A 90 5.11 -4.56 10.92
C ALA A 90 5.12 -5.42 9.65
N SER A 91 4.59 -6.64 9.79
CA SER A 91 4.36 -7.51 8.64
C SER A 91 3.21 -6.98 7.77
N VAL A 92 3.18 -7.34 6.49
CA VAL A 92 2.03 -7.00 5.63
C VAL A 92 0.74 -7.58 6.21
N GLN A 93 0.80 -8.79 6.77
CA GLN A 93 -0.33 -9.41 7.45
C GLN A 93 -0.86 -8.55 8.59
N THR A 94 0.01 -7.94 9.39
CA THR A 94 -0.40 -7.05 10.49
C THR A 94 -1.25 -5.89 9.96
N HIS A 95 -0.82 -5.25 8.88
CA HIS A 95 -1.58 -4.15 8.27
C HIS A 95 -2.90 -4.62 7.66
N TYR A 96 -2.89 -5.76 6.96
CA TYR A 96 -4.09 -6.37 6.42
C TYR A 96 -5.12 -6.66 7.51
N ASP A 97 -4.71 -7.31 8.60
CA ASP A 97 -5.60 -7.72 9.69
C ASP A 97 -6.17 -6.50 10.44
N LEU A 98 -5.40 -5.42 10.59
CA LEU A 98 -5.88 -4.15 11.17
C LEU A 98 -6.98 -3.52 10.32
N ILE A 99 -6.75 -3.36 9.02
CA ILE A 99 -7.72 -2.75 8.10
C ILE A 99 -8.98 -3.62 8.02
N LYS A 100 -8.80 -4.93 7.85
CA LYS A 100 -9.89 -5.93 7.84
C LYS A 100 -10.74 -5.83 9.10
N ARG A 101 -10.11 -5.81 10.28
CA ARG A 101 -10.83 -5.77 11.57
C ARG A 101 -11.71 -4.54 11.68
N GLU A 102 -11.20 -3.35 11.37
CA GLU A 102 -11.99 -2.12 11.49
C GLU A 102 -13.08 -2.04 10.40
N LYS A 103 -12.80 -2.47 9.15
CA LYS A 103 -13.84 -2.54 8.10
C LYS A 103 -14.99 -3.45 8.51
N GLN A 104 -14.69 -4.63 9.07
CA GLN A 104 -15.71 -5.57 9.56
C GLN A 104 -16.48 -5.00 10.76
N LYS A 105 -15.79 -4.38 11.71
CA LYS A 105 -16.38 -3.78 12.92
C LYS A 105 -17.39 -2.67 12.58
N TYR A 106 -17.10 -1.84 11.58
CA TYR A 106 -17.98 -0.75 11.16
C TYR A 106 -18.86 -1.07 9.94
N ASN A 107 -18.84 -2.32 9.46
CA ASN A 107 -19.58 -2.75 8.28
C ASN A 107 -19.36 -1.85 7.05
N ILE A 108 -18.09 -1.49 6.82
CA ILE A 108 -17.67 -0.67 5.66
C ILE A 108 -17.36 -1.62 4.50
N SER A 109 -18.10 -1.46 3.41
CA SER A 109 -17.94 -2.27 2.21
C SER A 109 -17.90 -1.37 0.97
N CYS A 110 -16.97 -1.68 0.05
CA CYS A 110 -16.96 -1.11 -1.28
C CYS A 110 -17.90 -1.88 -2.22
N TYR A 111 -18.11 -3.18 -2.00
CA TYR A 111 -19.01 -3.97 -2.83
C TYR A 111 -20.47 -3.73 -2.43
N GLU A 112 -21.31 -3.38 -3.40
CA GLU A 112 -22.74 -3.24 -3.16
C GLU A 112 -23.38 -4.64 -3.15
N SER A 113 -24.01 -5.02 -2.03
CA SER A 113 -25.02 -6.09 -1.93
C SER A 113 -24.62 -7.59 -1.81
N ARG A 114 -24.82 -8.08 -0.57
CA ARG A 114 -25.56 -9.30 -0.11
C ARG A 114 -25.32 -10.69 -0.69
N PHE A 115 -24.60 -10.88 -1.78
CA PHE A 115 -24.29 -12.21 -2.31
C PHE A 115 -22.81 -12.52 -2.14
N HIS A 116 -22.50 -13.30 -1.11
CA HIS A 116 -21.18 -13.93 -0.85
C HIS A 116 -20.74 -14.93 -1.95
N LEU A 117 -21.39 -14.92 -3.12
CA LEU A 117 -21.16 -15.83 -4.24
C LEU A 117 -20.25 -15.24 -5.33
N LEU A 118 -19.89 -13.95 -5.24
CA LEU A 118 -18.90 -13.36 -6.13
C LEU A 118 -17.49 -13.76 -5.70
N ARG A 119 -16.65 -14.09 -6.69
CA ARG A 119 -15.22 -14.44 -6.53
C ARG A 119 -14.36 -13.34 -5.91
N ARG A 120 -14.90 -12.14 -5.66
CA ARG A 120 -14.19 -10.97 -5.14
C ARG A 120 -14.99 -10.31 -4.01
N THR A 121 -14.30 -9.97 -2.94
CA THR A 121 -14.81 -9.39 -1.69
C THR A 121 -13.98 -8.17 -1.29
N ASP A 122 -14.42 -7.42 -0.28
CA ASP A 122 -13.58 -6.37 0.33
C ASP A 122 -12.23 -6.90 0.82
N LEU A 123 -12.16 -8.17 1.23
CA LEU A 123 -10.92 -8.78 1.69
C LEU A 123 -9.93 -8.95 0.54
N ASP A 124 -10.42 -9.35 -0.63
CA ASP A 124 -9.60 -9.44 -1.85
C ASP A 124 -9.14 -8.04 -2.28
N LEU A 125 -10.00 -7.03 -2.14
CA LEU A 125 -9.62 -5.64 -2.47
C LEU A 125 -8.51 -5.10 -1.53
N ILE A 126 -8.53 -5.45 -0.24
CA ILE A 126 -7.45 -5.11 0.69
C ILE A 126 -6.15 -5.81 0.27
N GLU A 127 -6.22 -7.11 -0.01
CA GLU A 127 -5.07 -7.93 -0.44
C GLU A 127 -4.47 -7.38 -1.73
N GLU A 128 -5.26 -7.26 -2.80
CA GLU A 128 -4.80 -6.80 -4.12
C GLU A 128 -4.22 -5.37 -4.05
N ALA A 129 -4.76 -4.51 -3.18
CA ALA A 129 -4.20 -3.17 -2.96
C ALA A 129 -2.83 -3.21 -2.26
N LEU A 130 -2.64 -4.09 -1.27
CA LEU A 130 -1.34 -4.28 -0.62
C LEU A 130 -0.33 -4.93 -1.58
N GLU A 131 -0.76 -5.91 -2.38
CA GLU A 131 0.07 -6.52 -3.44
C GLU A 131 0.56 -5.45 -4.43
N LYS A 132 -0.35 -4.57 -4.86
CA LYS A 132 -0.06 -3.47 -5.78
C LYS A 132 0.88 -2.44 -5.14
N MET A 133 0.59 -2.03 -3.90
CA MET A 133 1.38 -1.06 -3.15
C MET A 133 2.83 -1.52 -2.94
N PHE A 134 3.04 -2.83 -2.72
CA PHE A 134 4.36 -3.40 -2.46
C PHE A 134 4.98 -4.14 -3.65
N ASN A 135 4.34 -4.05 -4.83
CA ASN A 135 4.75 -4.72 -6.06
C ASN A 135 5.11 -6.21 -5.83
N THR A 136 4.29 -6.90 -5.02
CA THR A 136 4.58 -8.26 -4.57
C THR A 136 3.31 -9.09 -4.50
N LYS A 137 3.39 -10.35 -4.91
CA LYS A 137 2.29 -11.30 -4.66
C LYS A 137 2.42 -11.85 -3.25
N LEU A 138 1.41 -11.67 -2.42
CA LEU A 138 1.51 -11.91 -0.98
C LEU A 138 1.53 -13.41 -0.64
N GLY A 139 0.96 -14.27 -1.49
CA GLY A 139 1.20 -15.74 -1.47
C GLY A 139 1.17 -16.35 -0.07
N PHE A 140 2.00 -17.36 0.25
CA PHE A 140 2.16 -17.80 1.66
C PHE A 140 3.30 -17.06 2.38
N ARG A 141 4.29 -16.53 1.64
CA ARG A 141 5.53 -15.98 2.20
C ARG A 141 5.59 -14.45 2.19
N GLY A 142 4.77 -13.77 1.40
CA GLY A 142 4.75 -12.31 1.33
C GLY A 142 4.04 -11.69 2.53
N TRP A 143 3.00 -12.35 3.05
CA TRP A 143 2.26 -11.90 4.24
C TRP A 143 3.13 -11.70 5.48
N SER A 144 4.09 -12.59 5.71
CA SER A 144 4.95 -12.57 6.89
C SER A 144 6.14 -11.61 6.76
N LYS A 145 6.35 -10.97 5.61
CA LYS A 145 7.46 -10.04 5.43
C LYS A 145 7.15 -8.71 6.11
N ASP A 146 8.15 -8.17 6.78
CA ASP A 146 8.14 -6.79 7.25
C ASP A 146 8.08 -5.84 6.05
N VAL A 147 7.34 -4.74 6.17
CA VAL A 147 7.19 -3.75 5.09
C VAL A 147 8.53 -3.18 4.62
N LYS A 148 9.50 -3.02 5.53
CA LYS A 148 10.86 -2.55 5.19
C LYS A 148 11.61 -3.44 4.19
N GLU A 149 11.21 -4.70 4.05
CA GLU A 149 11.82 -5.68 3.15
C GLU A 149 11.16 -5.71 1.76
N LEU A 150 10.15 -4.87 1.54
CA LEU A 150 9.34 -4.84 0.32
C LEU A 150 9.66 -3.63 -0.56
N ASP A 151 9.24 -3.73 -1.82
CA ASP A 151 9.34 -2.65 -2.79
C ASP A 151 8.18 -1.66 -2.61
N TYR A 152 8.42 -0.58 -1.87
CA TYR A 152 7.48 0.53 -1.75
C TYR A 152 7.81 1.67 -2.72
N SER A 153 8.47 1.40 -3.85
CA SER A 153 8.69 2.41 -4.91
C SER A 153 7.39 2.97 -5.49
N TYR A 154 6.29 2.20 -5.45
CA TYR A 154 4.95 2.67 -5.80
C TYR A 154 4.50 3.89 -4.99
N CYS A 155 5.04 4.05 -3.78
CA CYS A 155 4.76 5.17 -2.90
C CYS A 155 5.57 6.43 -3.19
N MET A 156 6.64 6.32 -3.98
CA MET A 156 7.59 7.41 -4.23
C MET A 156 7.09 8.37 -5.30
#